data_AF-A0A0N1GNN3-F1
#
_entry.id   AF-A0A0N1GNN3-F1
#
_cell.length_a   1.000
_cell.length_b   1.000
_cell.length_c   1.000
_cell.angle_alpha   90.00
_cell.angle_beta   90.00
_cell.angle_gamma   90.00
#
_symmetry.space_group_name_H-M   'P 1'
#
loop_
_entity.id
_entity.type
_entity.pdbx_description
1 polymer ?
#
loop_
_entity_poly.entity_id
_entity_poly.type
_entity_poly.pdbx_seq_one_letter_code
_entity_poly.pdbx_strand_id
1 'polypeptide(L)' 'MKNRWQPQIRAKAREKAATTGGIVIDTRARLGYTAPIGSTDQDRIRHLTVAFPPQYAARLFEAQE' A
#
# COMPACT_ATOMS: atom_id res chain seq x y z
N MET A 1 2.10 -12.06 26.57
CA MET A 1 2.71 -12.88 25.50
C MET A 1 3.86 -12.10 24.88
N LYS A 2 5.08 -12.66 24.82
CA LYS A 2 6.23 -11.99 24.18
C LYS A 2 5.91 -11.84 22.70
N ASN A 3 5.75 -10.61 22.19
CA ASN A 3 5.78 -10.33 20.76
C ASN A 3 7.16 -10.73 20.26
N ARG A 4 7.32 -12.00 19.88
CA ARG A 4 8.57 -12.52 19.31
C ARG A 4 8.74 -11.84 17.97
N TRP A 5 9.57 -10.80 17.97
CA TRP A 5 10.12 -10.24 16.76
C TRP A 5 10.75 -11.39 15.95
N GLN A 6 10.14 -11.74 14.83
CA GLN A 6 10.60 -12.79 13.90
C GLN A 6 11.00 -12.13 12.58
N PRO A 7 12.24 -11.58 12.49
CA PRO A 7 12.65 -10.76 11.36
C PRO A 7 12.70 -11.59 10.07
N GLN A 8 13.16 -12.84 10.17
CA GLN A 8 13.22 -13.76 9.03
C GLN A 8 11.84 -14.11 8.48
N ILE A 9 10.81 -14.21 9.33
CA ILE A 9 9.44 -14.45 8.88
C ILE A 9 8.90 -13.23 8.13
N ARG A 10 9.19 -12.00 8.61
CA ARG A 10 8.83 -10.77 7.89
C ARG A 10 9.55 -10.67 6.55
N ALA A 11 10.83 -11.02 6.49
CA ALA A 11 11.61 -11.02 5.26
C ALA A 11 11.02 -11.99 4.23
N LYS A 12 10.75 -13.25 4.62
CA LYS A 12 10.11 -14.26 3.74
C LYS A 12 8.73 -13.82 3.26
N ALA A 13 7.94 -13.17 4.12
CA ALA A 13 6.63 -12.65 3.72
C ALA A 13 6.74 -11.50 2.70
N ARG A 14 7.70 -10.58 2.87
CA ARG A 14 7.98 -9.51 1.91
C ARG A 14 8.43 -10.07 0.55
N GLU A 15 9.34 -11.04 0.56
CA GLU A 15 9.82 -11.70 -0.66
C GLU A 15 8.67 -12.40 -1.40
N LYS A 16 7.85 -13.18 -0.69
CA LYS A 16 6.68 -13.85 -1.29
C LYS A 16 5.68 -12.84 -1.89
N ALA A 17 5.43 -11.75 -1.18
CA ALA A 17 4.56 -10.68 -1.63
C ALA A 17 5.10 -9.98 -2.90
N ALA A 18 6.40 -9.70 -2.95
CA ALA A 18 7.05 -9.05 -4.08
C ALA A 18 7.16 -9.94 -5.34
N THR A 19 7.14 -11.26 -5.18
CA THR A 19 7.38 -12.22 -6.28
C THR A 19 6.11 -12.87 -6.83
N THR A 20 5.20 -13.33 -5.96
CA THR A 20 4.07 -14.19 -6.37
C THR A 20 2.74 -13.80 -5.78
N GLY A 21 2.71 -13.33 -4.53
CA GLY A 21 1.47 -13.15 -3.76
C GLY A 21 0.83 -11.77 -3.88
N GLY A 22 1.61 -10.72 -4.14
CA GLY A 22 1.14 -9.35 -4.00
C GLY A 22 0.88 -8.97 -2.53
N ILE A 23 0.27 -7.80 -2.31
CA ILE A 23 -0.15 -7.32 -0.99
C ILE A 23 -1.54 -6.71 -1.07
N VAL A 24 -2.27 -6.70 0.05
CA VAL A 24 -3.43 -5.82 0.20
C VAL A 24 -3.01 -4.67 1.11
N ILE A 25 -3.22 -3.45 0.63
CA ILE A 25 -3.01 -2.26 1.44
C ILE A 25 -4.35 -1.76 1.97
N ASP A 26 -4.35 -1.37 3.22
CA ASP A 26 -5.44 -0.68 3.87
C ASP A 26 -4.93 0.69 4.30
N THR A 27 -5.44 1.76 3.70
CA THR A 27 -4.90 3.10 3.93
C THR A 27 -5.98 4.17 3.89
N ARG A 28 -5.71 5.29 4.57
CA ARG A 28 -6.50 6.51 4.48
C ARG A 28 -5.77 7.51 3.62
N ALA A 29 -6.31 7.78 2.43
CA ALA A 29 -5.75 8.74 1.50
C ALA A 29 -6.71 9.93 1.34
N ARG A 30 -6.16 11.14 1.26
CA ARG A 30 -6.93 12.31 0.85
C ARG A 30 -6.96 12.34 -0.67
N LEU A 31 -8.17 12.26 -1.23
CA LEU A 31 -8.40 12.29 -2.66
C LEU A 31 -9.25 13.51 -3.00
N GLY A 32 -8.85 14.22 -4.05
CA GLY A 32 -9.54 15.39 -4.60
C GLY A 32 -8.72 15.99 -5.74
N TYR A 33 -9.37 16.71 -6.64
CA TYR A 33 -8.68 17.42 -7.72
C TYR A 33 -9.40 18.73 -8.03
N THR A 34 -8.62 19.78 -8.31
CA THR A 34 -9.15 21.06 -8.80
C THR A 34 -9.03 21.11 -10.31
N ALA A 35 -10.15 21.24 -11.01
CA ALA A 35 -10.16 21.45 -12.46
C ALA A 35 -10.11 22.95 -12.79
N PRO A 36 -9.41 23.38 -13.86
CA PRO A 36 -9.37 24.79 -14.28
C PRO A 36 -10.74 25.37 -14.65
N ILE A 37 -11.62 24.56 -15.27
CA ILE A 37 -12.98 24.91 -15.68
C ILE A 37 -13.85 23.66 -15.46
N GLY A 38 -14.99 23.77 -14.76
CA GLY A 38 -15.93 22.66 -14.51
C GLY A 38 -15.94 22.12 -13.07
N SER A 39 -16.44 20.90 -12.89
CA SER A 39 -16.62 20.27 -11.57
C SER A 39 -15.28 19.98 -10.90
N THR A 40 -15.12 20.45 -9.66
CA THR A 40 -14.04 20.07 -8.75
C THR A 40 -14.53 18.93 -7.85
N ASP A 41 -13.69 17.91 -7.61
CA ASP A 41 -13.93 16.98 -6.51
C ASP A 41 -13.21 17.50 -5.27
N GLN A 42 -14.01 17.95 -4.29
CA GLN A 42 -13.49 18.48 -3.04
C GLN A 42 -12.65 17.41 -2.32
N ASP A 43 -11.51 17.83 -1.76
CA ASP A 43 -10.59 16.91 -1.08
C ASP A 43 -11.23 16.26 0.14
N ARG A 44 -11.26 14.92 0.15
CA ARG A 44 -11.81 14.16 1.28
C ARG A 44 -10.94 12.95 1.57
N ILE A 45 -10.88 12.60 2.84
CA ILE A 45 -10.24 11.35 3.26
C ILE A 45 -11.14 10.18 2.85
N ARG A 46 -10.54 9.19 2.18
CA ARG A 46 -11.14 7.93 1.81
C ARG A 46 -10.36 6.80 2.43
N HIS A 47 -11.09 5.79 2.89
CA HIS A 47 -10.52 4.52 3.28
C HIS A 47 -10.44 3.66 2.01
N LEU A 48 -9.23 3.20 1.69
CA LEU A 48 -8.96 2.37 0.52
C LEU A 48 -8.41 1.04 0.99
N THR A 49 -9.04 -0.04 0.53
CA THR A 49 -8.51 -1.39 0.64
C THR A 49 -8.24 -1.88 -0.79
N VAL A 50 -6.97 -2.02 -1.17
CA VAL A 50 -6.57 -2.31 -2.56
C VAL A 50 -5.59 -3.47 -2.59
N ALA A 51 -5.85 -4.44 -3.47
CA ALA A 51 -4.91 -5.51 -3.79
C ALA A 51 -3.89 -5.02 -4.82
N PHE A 52 -2.62 -5.05 -4.47
CA PHE A 52 -1.49 -4.70 -5.31
C PHE A 52 -0.82 -5.98 -5.83
N PRO A 53 -0.71 -6.12 -7.16
CA PRO A 53 0.08 -7.19 -7.77
C PRO A 53 1.56 -7.19 -7.30
N PRO A 54 2.27 -8.32 -7.43
CA PRO A 54 3.65 -8.49 -6.93
C PRO A 54 4.63 -7.39 -7.38
N GLN A 55 4.57 -6.97 -8.65
CA GLN A 55 5.46 -5.93 -9.19
C GLN A 55 5.31 -4.57 -8.50
N TYR A 56 4.12 -4.26 -7.97
CA TYR A 56 3.89 -3.01 -7.22
C TYR A 56 4.21 -3.19 -5.74
N ALA A 57 4.04 -4.39 -5.19
CA ALA A 57 4.49 -4.71 -3.83
C ALA A 57 6.01 -4.55 -3.69
N ALA A 58 6.79 -5.03 -4.67
CA ALA A 58 8.24 -4.89 -4.72
C ALA A 58 8.67 -3.42 -4.66
N ARG A 59 8.13 -2.61 -5.59
CA ARG A 59 8.39 -1.16 -5.65
C ARG A 59 8.03 -0.42 -4.36
N LEU A 60 6.94 -0.84 -3.71
CA LEU A 60 6.52 -0.23 -2.45
C LEU A 60 7.51 -0.52 -1.31
N PHE A 61 8.04 -1.74 -1.24
CA PHE A 61 9.06 -2.08 -0.24
C PHE A 61 10.39 -1.38 -0.51
N GLU A 62 10.83 -1.31 -1.77
CA GLU A 62 12.03 -0.55 -2.18
C GLU A 62 11.92 0.93 -1.79
N ALA A 63 10.75 1.55 -1.98
CA ALA A 63 10.53 2.95 -1.61
C ALA A 63 10.45 3.20 -0.09
N GLN A 64 10.32 2.15 0.73
CA GLN A 64 10.22 2.25 2.19
C GLN A 64 11.60 2.16 2.87
N GLU A 65 12.60 1.54 2.23
CA GLU A 65 13.98 1.46 2.74
C GLU A 65 14.68 2.82 2.72
#